data_AF-A0A182QNK4-F1
#
_entry.id   AF-A0A182QNK4-F1
#
_cell.length_a   1.000
_cell.length_b   1.000
_cell.length_c   1.000
_cell.angle_alpha   90.00
_cell.angle_beta   90.00
_cell.angle_gamma   90.00
#
_symmetry.space_group_name_H-M   'P 1'
#
loop_
_entity.id
_entity.type
_entity.pdbx_description
1 polymer ?
#
loop_
_entity_poly.entity_id
_entity_poly.type
_entity_poly.pdbx_seq_one_letter_code
_entity_poly.pdbx_strand_id
1 'polypeptide(L)'
;MASLLPTYQTTDGDIPIECLNETAKAVEDFNVFDFFLTYDELDQWLTALALEHPDKCRLEALGQTAEGRNINAITINYGAPKKIIVIGNLRAREYVGMTSAIYAIHELIRNADSYPRAGQYRWIIVPLPNPDGYAYTRSHNRRWTKNRSPQAGGNFGVDLDSNFDIQWQAPGNDARMNPAMHSYRGPAPFSEPETAAIGALQRQHPDALLHVDLHGFGQYIFVPWAYTYEPAPNADLARAVAEAGRSALMEYTQQDFEVGLVSDFFPFLYGTCLDYCDAVGIKACSEYSSAAFDSRCTNTNIPRCLNETMSIDDFNVLDFFLTYEETHLWLTALAEQRPDQCHLQTVGRSVEDREINALIVNYEQPRKVIVTGNLRAREWGAMTSTIYIMHELIRNAANYPDAARFQWIFVPIPNPDGYEYTRLHDRKWAKNRSAQPGGFFGVDLTRNFDVDWAADKSGTTDKPYQELYRGPYAFSEPETGAIRDVLMQHADAVLHVDMHTYGLNIIYPWSHTVEDAPNAELNRQVAEAGAEAILAHSGVEYRVGTYAGLFYYMYGTCNDYCNTVGIKSCIFLDLTPKGFSFSTDLIIPYGQEAMAAVMAMALKADEL
;
A
#
# COMPACT_ATOMS: atom_id res chain seq x y z
N MET A 1 -5.48 24.22 45.88
CA MET A 1 -5.97 23.00 46.55
C MET A 1 -6.45 22.06 45.47
N ALA A 2 -5.89 20.85 45.45
CA ALA A 2 -6.12 19.83 44.44
C ALA A 2 -7.32 18.93 44.78
N SER A 3 -7.87 18.36 43.71
CA SER A 3 -8.42 17.00 43.58
C SER A 3 -9.65 16.58 44.39
N LEU A 4 -10.68 16.08 43.70
CA LEU A 4 -10.93 14.65 43.50
C LEU A 4 -12.29 14.46 42.80
N LEU A 5 -12.30 13.84 41.62
CA LEU A 5 -13.51 13.26 41.04
C LEU A 5 -13.71 11.85 41.61
N PRO A 6 -14.96 11.46 41.94
CA PRO A 6 -15.27 10.12 42.46
C PRO A 6 -15.47 9.08 41.35
N THR A 7 -15.22 7.85 41.76
CA THR A 7 -15.38 6.53 41.14
C THR A 7 -16.72 6.26 40.46
N TYR A 8 -16.70 5.49 39.37
CA TYR A 8 -17.86 4.73 38.90
C TYR A 8 -17.53 3.23 38.86
N GLN A 9 -18.29 2.44 39.63
CA GLN A 9 -18.47 1.01 39.42
C GLN A 9 -19.62 0.82 38.43
N THR A 10 -19.52 -0.13 37.51
CA THR A 10 -20.68 -0.68 36.81
C THR A 10 -20.65 -2.19 36.91
N THR A 11 -21.78 -2.75 37.31
CA THR A 11 -22.14 -4.16 37.41
C THR A 11 -22.69 -4.65 36.07
N ASP A 12 -22.46 -5.93 35.76
CA ASP A 12 -23.03 -6.65 34.62
C ASP A 12 -24.54 -6.41 34.45
N GLY A 13 -24.95 -6.12 33.21
CA GLY A 13 -26.34 -6.00 32.80
C GLY A 13 -26.50 -5.18 31.52
N ASP A 14 -26.54 -5.87 30.38
CA ASP A 14 -27.06 -5.45 29.08
C ASP A 14 -26.47 -4.18 28.43
N ILE A 15 -25.39 -4.38 27.65
CA ILE A 15 -25.07 -3.46 26.56
C ILE A 15 -26.15 -3.65 25.49
N PRO A 16 -26.86 -2.59 25.06
CA PRO A 16 -27.91 -2.70 24.06
C PRO A 16 -27.35 -3.25 22.74
N ILE A 17 -27.86 -4.41 22.31
CA ILE A 17 -27.56 -5.10 21.04
C ILE A 17 -27.96 -4.27 19.79
N GLU A 18 -28.53 -3.07 19.96
CA GLU A 18 -29.03 -2.26 18.85
C GLU A 18 -27.97 -1.35 18.18
N CYS A 19 -26.71 -1.37 18.63
CA CYS A 19 -25.59 -0.72 17.92
C CYS A 19 -24.75 -1.67 17.04
N LEU A 20 -25.11 -2.96 16.94
CA LEU A 20 -24.39 -3.95 16.12
C LEU A 20 -25.06 -4.23 14.76
N ASN A 21 -26.13 -3.53 14.40
CA ASN A 21 -26.98 -3.88 13.24
C ASN A 21 -26.99 -2.90 12.06
N GLU A 22 -26.19 -1.82 12.03
CA GLU A 22 -26.13 -0.93 10.85
C GLU A 22 -24.85 -1.05 10.01
N THR A 23 -23.92 -1.95 10.35
CA THR A 23 -22.81 -2.35 9.47
C THR A 23 -22.47 -3.83 9.63
N ALA A 24 -23.49 -4.69 9.69
CA ALA A 24 -23.30 -6.13 9.60
C ALA A 24 -22.89 -6.53 8.17
N LYS A 25 -21.64 -6.23 7.79
CA LYS A 25 -20.83 -7.22 7.07
C LYS A 25 -20.72 -8.39 8.03
N ALA A 26 -21.06 -9.60 7.58
CA ALA A 26 -20.95 -10.76 8.45
C ALA A 26 -19.50 -10.86 8.96
N VAL A 27 -19.26 -11.44 10.13
CA VAL A 27 -17.88 -11.76 10.59
C VAL A 27 -17.13 -12.61 9.55
N GLU A 28 -17.86 -13.27 8.66
CA GLU A 28 -17.36 -14.00 7.48
C GLU A 28 -16.77 -13.08 6.38
N ASP A 29 -17.06 -11.77 6.38
CA ASP A 29 -16.55 -10.78 5.41
C ASP A 29 -15.34 -9.97 5.92
N PHE A 30 -14.88 -10.19 7.16
CA PHE A 30 -13.68 -9.53 7.70
C PHE A 30 -12.46 -10.43 7.48
N ASN A 31 -11.76 -10.21 6.37
CA ASN A 31 -10.51 -10.91 6.09
C ASN A 31 -9.34 -10.14 6.74
N VAL A 32 -8.73 -10.74 7.76
CA VAL A 32 -7.56 -10.18 8.47
C VAL A 32 -6.31 -10.02 7.60
N PHE A 33 -6.34 -10.52 6.37
CA PHE A 33 -5.24 -10.42 5.41
C PHE A 33 -5.39 -9.26 4.44
N ASP A 34 -6.54 -8.60 4.39
CA ASP A 34 -6.77 -7.47 3.47
C ASP A 34 -5.97 -6.23 3.89
N PHE A 35 -5.68 -6.09 5.18
CA PHE A 35 -4.99 -4.92 5.75
C PHE A 35 -4.00 -5.30 6.84
N PHE A 36 -3.01 -4.43 7.06
CA PHE A 36 -2.29 -4.45 8.34
C PHE A 36 -3.28 -3.98 9.43
N LEU A 37 -3.65 -4.88 10.35
CA LEU A 37 -4.54 -4.54 11.46
C LEU A 37 -3.94 -3.45 12.35
N THR A 38 -4.75 -2.50 12.80
CA THR A 38 -4.41 -1.64 13.93
C THR A 38 -4.29 -2.47 15.22
N TYR A 39 -3.76 -1.88 16.29
CA TYR A 39 -3.73 -2.54 17.59
C TYR A 39 -5.13 -2.92 18.08
N ASP A 40 -6.11 -2.00 17.96
CA ASP A 40 -7.47 -2.23 18.45
C ASP A 40 -8.18 -3.30 17.62
N GLU A 41 -8.01 -3.31 16.29
CA GLU A 41 -8.55 -4.36 15.42
C GLU A 41 -7.94 -5.74 15.72
N LEU A 42 -6.62 -5.79 15.96
CA LEU A 42 -5.96 -7.03 16.35
C LEU A 42 -6.48 -7.54 17.70
N ASP A 43 -6.59 -6.67 18.71
CA ASP A 43 -7.09 -7.01 20.04
C ASP A 43 -8.53 -7.54 19.98
N GLN A 44 -9.39 -6.86 19.21
CA GLN A 44 -10.76 -7.29 18.97
C GLN A 44 -10.81 -8.64 18.26
N TRP A 45 -9.99 -8.86 17.23
CA TRP A 45 -9.93 -10.11 16.50
C TRP A 45 -9.45 -11.28 17.36
N LEU A 46 -8.39 -11.10 18.15
CA LEU A 46 -7.91 -12.12 19.08
C LEU A 46 -8.96 -12.45 20.15
N THR A 47 -9.66 -11.43 20.65
CA THR A 47 -10.74 -11.59 21.63
C THR A 47 -11.90 -12.37 21.03
N ALA A 48 -12.33 -12.02 19.81
CA ALA A 48 -13.38 -12.73 19.10
C ALA A 48 -13.00 -14.21 18.87
N LEU A 49 -11.79 -14.50 18.43
CA LEU A 49 -11.31 -15.88 18.25
C LEU A 49 -11.38 -16.69 19.55
N ALA A 50 -10.96 -16.11 20.68
CA ALA A 50 -10.98 -16.78 21.98
C ALA A 50 -12.41 -17.01 22.51
N LEU A 51 -13.36 -16.14 22.15
CA LEU A 51 -14.78 -16.29 22.50
C LEU A 51 -15.49 -17.30 21.60
N GLU A 52 -15.15 -17.34 20.31
CA GLU A 52 -15.75 -18.25 19.32
C GLU A 52 -15.23 -19.68 19.43
N HIS A 53 -13.94 -19.84 19.74
CA HIS A 53 -13.27 -21.16 19.82
C HIS A 53 -12.68 -21.42 21.23
N PRO A 54 -13.48 -21.34 22.31
CA PRO A 54 -12.98 -21.44 23.68
C PRO A 54 -12.41 -22.82 24.03
N ASP A 55 -12.77 -23.85 23.27
CA ASP A 55 -12.21 -25.20 23.36
C ASP A 55 -10.84 -25.32 22.69
N LYS A 56 -10.53 -24.45 21.71
CA LYS A 56 -9.26 -24.46 20.96
C LYS A 56 -8.24 -23.45 21.46
N CYS A 57 -8.66 -22.22 21.77
CA CYS A 57 -7.73 -21.14 22.12
C CYS A 57 -8.15 -20.31 23.33
N ARG A 58 -7.18 -19.58 23.89
CA ARG A 58 -7.36 -18.64 25.00
C ARG A 58 -6.49 -17.42 24.78
N LEU A 59 -7.03 -16.24 25.06
CA LEU A 59 -6.30 -14.98 25.04
C LEU A 59 -5.86 -14.60 26.45
N GLU A 60 -4.61 -14.18 26.61
CA GLU A 60 -4.07 -13.67 27.87
C GLU A 60 -3.25 -12.39 27.64
N ALA A 61 -3.39 -11.43 28.55
CA ALA A 61 -2.52 -10.25 28.58
C ALA A 61 -1.27 -10.57 29.41
N LEU A 62 -0.10 -10.52 28.77
CA LEU A 62 1.20 -10.76 29.42
C LEU A 62 1.68 -9.56 30.24
N GLY A 63 1.19 -8.37 29.92
CA GLY A 63 1.57 -7.11 30.55
C GLY A 63 0.97 -5.91 29.80
N GLN A 64 1.36 -4.70 30.20
CA GLN A 64 0.97 -3.46 29.55
C GLN A 64 2.20 -2.64 29.16
N THR A 65 2.14 -2.00 27.99
CA THR A 65 3.19 -1.13 27.48
C THR A 65 3.27 0.22 28.21
N ALA A 66 4.24 1.05 27.85
CA ALA A 66 4.40 2.38 28.43
C ALA A 66 3.22 3.33 28.15
N GLU A 67 2.52 3.16 27.02
CA GLU A 67 1.30 3.91 26.68
C GLU A 67 0.01 3.16 27.09
N GLY A 68 0.12 2.04 27.81
CA GLY A 68 -1.01 1.35 28.44
C GLY A 68 -1.75 0.34 27.56
N ARG A 69 -1.19 -0.04 26.41
CA ARG A 69 -1.73 -1.11 25.55
C ARG A 69 -1.36 -2.48 26.11
N ASN A 70 -2.26 -3.44 26.00
CA ASN A 70 -1.99 -4.81 26.44
C ASN A 70 -1.01 -5.50 25.46
N ILE A 71 -0.13 -6.32 26.02
CA ILE A 71 0.71 -7.24 25.26
C ILE A 71 0.01 -8.59 25.28
N ASN A 72 -0.67 -8.94 24.19
CA ASN A 72 -1.54 -10.11 24.16
C ASN A 72 -0.85 -11.35 23.58
N ALA A 73 -1.04 -12.48 24.26
CA ALA A 73 -0.70 -13.80 23.76
C ALA A 73 -1.97 -14.63 23.53
N ILE A 74 -2.06 -15.29 22.38
CA ILE A 74 -3.08 -16.31 22.12
C ILE A 74 -2.45 -17.70 22.25
N THR A 75 -2.99 -18.52 23.15
CA THR A 75 -2.59 -19.91 23.30
C THR A 75 -3.58 -20.81 22.57
N ILE A 76 -3.11 -21.58 21.59
CA ILE A 76 -3.90 -22.52 20.77
C ILE A 76 -3.51 -23.95 21.14
N ASN A 77 -4.49 -24.87 21.17
CA ASN A 77 -4.34 -26.26 21.63
C ASN A 77 -3.76 -26.32 23.05
N TYR A 78 -4.34 -25.55 23.98
CA TYR A 78 -3.82 -25.39 25.34
C TYR A 78 -3.75 -26.71 26.16
N GLY A 79 -4.40 -27.79 25.71
CA GLY A 79 -4.27 -29.13 26.29
C GLY A 79 -3.04 -29.93 25.81
N ALA A 80 -2.40 -29.54 24.71
CA ALA A 80 -1.26 -30.27 24.15
C ALA A 80 -0.01 -30.14 25.05
N PRO A 81 0.81 -31.20 25.17
CA PRO A 81 1.96 -31.23 26.09
C PRO A 81 3.23 -30.56 25.52
N LYS A 82 3.37 -30.53 24.19
CA LYS A 82 4.55 -29.98 23.52
C LYS A 82 4.32 -28.49 23.22
N LYS A 83 5.18 -27.60 23.66
CA LYS A 83 4.98 -26.14 23.50
C LYS A 83 5.84 -25.56 22.38
N ILE A 84 5.27 -24.64 21.61
CA ILE A 84 5.95 -23.78 20.65
C ILE A 84 5.59 -22.34 20.99
N ILE A 85 6.59 -21.45 21.01
CA ILE A 85 6.41 -20.02 21.21
C ILE A 85 6.70 -19.32 19.89
N VAL A 86 5.82 -18.41 19.47
CA VAL A 86 6.04 -17.57 18.30
C VAL A 86 5.80 -16.12 18.71
N ILE A 87 6.74 -15.24 18.39
CA ILE A 87 6.57 -13.80 18.57
C ILE A 87 6.85 -13.12 17.24
N GLY A 88 6.22 -11.97 16.99
CA GLY A 88 6.54 -11.12 15.83
C GLY A 88 6.63 -9.67 16.22
N ASN A 89 7.20 -8.80 15.38
CA ASN A 89 7.14 -7.34 15.55
C ASN A 89 7.71 -6.78 16.88
N LEU A 90 8.81 -7.33 17.40
CA LEU A 90 9.58 -6.64 18.47
C LEU A 90 10.06 -5.26 17.99
N ARG A 91 10.46 -5.16 16.71
CA ARG A 91 10.76 -3.89 16.04
C ARG A 91 9.51 -3.32 15.37
N ALA A 92 9.09 -2.14 15.83
CA ALA A 92 7.82 -1.51 15.47
C ALA A 92 7.50 -1.47 13.96
N ARG A 93 8.51 -1.14 13.12
CA ARG A 93 8.32 -0.99 11.66
C ARG A 93 8.17 -2.30 10.89
N GLU A 94 8.44 -3.45 11.50
CA GLU A 94 8.54 -4.76 10.84
C GLU A 94 7.19 -5.47 10.82
N TYR A 95 6.26 -4.92 10.04
CA TYR A 95 4.85 -5.35 10.05
C TYR A 95 4.68 -6.80 9.60
N VAL A 96 5.57 -7.28 8.73
CA VAL A 96 5.57 -8.67 8.23
C VAL A 96 5.68 -9.71 9.35
N GLY A 97 6.40 -9.41 10.44
CA GLY A 97 6.47 -10.30 11.60
C GLY A 97 5.12 -10.47 12.28
N MET A 98 4.40 -9.36 12.48
CA MET A 98 3.04 -9.36 13.02
C MET A 98 2.07 -10.09 12.08
N THR A 99 2.05 -9.76 10.79
CA THR A 99 1.13 -10.39 9.83
C THR A 99 1.39 -11.89 9.67
N SER A 100 2.65 -12.33 9.70
CA SER A 100 2.99 -13.76 9.66
C SER A 100 2.48 -14.49 10.90
N ALA A 101 2.56 -13.87 12.09
CA ALA A 101 1.99 -14.42 13.32
C ALA A 101 0.45 -14.49 13.25
N ILE A 102 -0.20 -13.46 12.71
CA ILE A 102 -1.66 -13.44 12.48
C ILE A 102 -2.08 -14.57 11.54
N TYR A 103 -1.35 -14.78 10.43
CA TYR A 103 -1.60 -15.87 9.50
C TYR A 103 -1.48 -17.24 10.17
N ALA A 104 -0.43 -17.45 10.97
CA ALA A 104 -0.29 -18.68 11.76
C ALA A 104 -1.46 -18.89 12.72
N ILE A 105 -1.91 -17.85 13.42
CA ILE A 105 -3.07 -17.91 14.33
C ILE A 105 -4.34 -18.32 13.56
N HIS A 106 -4.60 -17.66 12.43
CA HIS A 106 -5.76 -17.95 11.58
C HIS A 106 -5.76 -19.41 11.12
N GLU A 107 -4.66 -19.87 10.53
CA GLU A 107 -4.53 -21.22 9.98
C GLU A 107 -4.66 -22.30 11.05
N LEU A 108 -4.06 -22.08 12.22
CA LEU A 108 -4.12 -23.04 13.34
C LEU A 108 -5.52 -23.17 13.97
N ILE A 109 -6.41 -22.18 13.78
CA ILE A 109 -7.76 -22.19 14.35
C ILE A 109 -8.81 -22.59 13.31
N ARG A 110 -8.77 -21.95 12.13
CA ARG A 110 -9.79 -22.07 11.07
C ARG A 110 -9.49 -23.21 10.10
N ASN A 111 -8.21 -23.43 9.78
CA ASN A 111 -7.75 -24.40 8.79
C ASN A 111 -6.92 -25.53 9.43
N ALA A 112 -7.20 -25.86 10.69
CA ALA A 112 -6.41 -26.81 11.48
C ALA A 112 -6.27 -28.20 10.82
N ASP A 113 -7.28 -28.64 10.06
CA ASP A 113 -7.29 -29.93 9.36
C ASP A 113 -6.24 -30.02 8.25
N SER A 114 -5.81 -28.88 7.69
CA SER A 114 -4.69 -28.80 6.73
C SER A 114 -3.34 -29.07 7.40
N TYR A 115 -3.26 -28.93 8.73
CA TYR A 115 -2.04 -29.09 9.52
C TYR A 115 -2.22 -30.10 10.66
N PRO A 116 -2.54 -31.38 10.37
CA PRO A 116 -2.90 -32.36 11.41
C PRO A 116 -1.76 -32.62 12.41
N ARG A 117 -0.51 -32.36 12.03
CA ARG A 117 0.65 -32.43 12.94
C ARG A 117 0.74 -31.25 13.90
N ALA A 118 0.23 -30.07 13.52
CA ALA A 118 0.25 -28.88 14.36
C ALA A 118 -0.64 -29.03 15.61
N GLY A 119 -1.69 -29.85 15.54
CA GLY A 119 -2.55 -30.21 16.67
C GLY A 119 -1.83 -30.91 17.83
N GLN A 120 -0.62 -31.45 17.60
CA GLN A 120 0.19 -32.08 18.66
C GLN A 120 0.90 -31.07 19.56
N TYR A 121 0.88 -29.79 19.19
CA TYR A 121 1.61 -28.72 19.85
C TYR A 121 0.64 -27.70 20.42
N ARG A 122 0.99 -27.21 21.61
CA ARG A 122 0.45 -26.00 22.21
C ARG A 122 1.23 -24.82 21.65
N TRP A 123 0.53 -23.96 20.93
CA TRP A 123 1.11 -22.76 20.33
C TRP A 123 0.84 -21.58 21.24
N ILE A 124 1.87 -20.83 21.61
CA ILE A 124 1.75 -19.58 22.36
C ILE A 124 2.27 -18.49 21.46
N ILE A 125 1.35 -17.66 20.93
CA ILE A 125 1.68 -16.70 19.88
C ILE A 125 1.46 -15.27 20.39
N VAL A 126 2.50 -14.44 20.32
CA VAL A 126 2.46 -13.00 20.64
C VAL A 126 2.65 -12.21 19.34
N PRO A 127 1.57 -11.87 18.61
CA PRO A 127 1.69 -11.25 17.30
C PRO A 127 2.22 -9.82 17.33
N LEU A 128 1.99 -9.10 18.44
CA LEU A 128 2.33 -7.68 18.58
C LEU A 128 2.81 -7.34 20.00
N PRO A 129 4.08 -7.63 20.35
CA PRO A 129 4.69 -7.30 21.62
C PRO A 129 5.04 -5.82 21.75
N ASN A 130 5.15 -5.07 20.65
CA ASN A 130 5.43 -3.64 20.62
C ASN A 130 4.27 -2.81 20.04
N PRO A 131 3.06 -2.86 20.65
CA PRO A 131 1.88 -2.22 20.08
C PRO A 131 2.00 -0.68 20.05
N ASP A 132 2.75 -0.08 20.98
CA ASP A 132 2.95 1.38 20.99
C ASP A 132 3.84 1.85 19.85
N GLY A 133 4.99 1.19 19.67
CA GLY A 133 5.88 1.49 18.58
C GLY A 133 5.19 1.29 17.24
N TYR A 134 4.45 0.18 17.09
CA TYR A 134 3.65 -0.11 15.91
C TYR A 134 2.59 0.97 15.65
N ALA A 135 1.77 1.34 16.64
CA ALA A 135 0.77 2.40 16.49
C ALA A 135 1.40 3.74 16.05
N TYR A 136 2.58 4.06 16.59
CA TYR A 136 3.33 5.26 16.22
C TYR A 136 3.82 5.21 14.76
N THR A 137 4.21 4.04 14.26
CA THR A 137 4.60 3.90 12.84
C THR A 137 3.46 4.11 11.86
N ARG A 138 2.22 3.80 12.27
CA ARG A 138 1.03 3.99 11.43
C ARG A 138 0.59 5.45 11.34
N SER A 139 0.79 6.21 12.41
CA SER A 139 0.19 7.54 12.57
C SER A 139 1.19 8.70 12.50
N HIS A 140 2.48 8.46 12.76
CA HIS A 140 3.47 9.52 12.90
C HIS A 140 4.75 9.29 12.09
N ASN A 141 5.41 8.13 12.25
CA ASN A 141 6.69 7.86 11.60
C ASN A 141 6.84 6.40 11.19
N ARG A 142 6.57 6.09 9.92
CA ARG A 142 6.66 4.74 9.37
C ARG A 142 8.04 4.06 9.52
N ARG A 143 9.11 4.83 9.70
CA ARG A 143 10.49 4.34 9.88
C ARG A 143 10.88 4.12 11.35
N TRP A 144 9.99 4.38 12.31
CA TRP A 144 10.25 4.20 13.73
C TRP A 144 10.48 2.72 14.10
N THR A 145 11.52 2.41 14.86
CA THR A 145 11.90 1.02 15.21
C THR A 145 11.62 0.65 16.65
N LYS A 146 11.72 1.62 17.56
CA LYS A 146 11.72 1.42 19.01
C LYS A 146 10.30 1.28 19.57
N ASN A 147 10.16 0.94 20.85
CA ASN A 147 8.90 1.19 21.57
C ASN A 147 8.68 2.70 21.82
N ARG A 148 7.76 3.06 22.72
CA ARG A 148 7.39 4.46 23.00
C ARG A 148 7.61 4.90 24.45
N SER A 149 8.38 4.16 25.24
CA SER A 149 8.71 4.57 26.60
C SER A 149 9.48 5.90 26.65
N PRO A 150 9.21 6.79 27.61
CA PRO A 150 10.00 8.01 27.78
C PRO A 150 11.46 7.72 28.19
N GLN A 151 12.41 8.43 27.58
CA GLN A 151 13.85 8.28 27.83
C GLN A 151 14.52 9.62 28.15
N ALA A 152 15.77 9.57 28.63
CA ALA A 152 16.52 10.76 29.01
C ALA A 152 16.69 11.76 27.85
N GLY A 153 16.73 13.05 28.17
CA GLY A 153 16.91 14.12 27.18
C GLY A 153 15.70 14.38 26.28
N GLY A 154 14.50 13.95 26.69
CA GLY A 154 13.27 14.11 25.90
C GLY A 154 13.15 13.13 24.73
N ASN A 155 13.99 12.10 24.72
CA ASN A 155 13.93 11.02 23.73
C ASN A 155 12.84 10.02 24.09
N PHE A 156 12.44 9.20 23.12
CA PHE A 156 11.47 8.14 23.31
C PHE A 156 11.99 6.83 22.73
N GLY A 157 11.65 5.75 23.41
CA GLY A 157 11.78 4.39 22.95
C GLY A 157 13.15 3.75 23.17
N VAL A 158 13.11 2.44 23.30
CA VAL A 158 14.20 1.47 23.33
C VAL A 158 14.03 0.48 22.19
N ASP A 159 15.17 0.06 21.62
CA ASP A 159 15.24 -1.07 20.71
C ASP A 159 15.02 -2.36 21.52
N LEU A 160 13.81 -2.90 21.42
CA LEU A 160 13.41 -4.08 22.20
C LEU A 160 14.28 -5.30 21.87
N ASP A 161 14.79 -5.38 20.66
CA ASP A 161 15.66 -6.47 20.18
C ASP A 161 17.11 -6.36 20.69
N SER A 162 17.36 -5.46 21.63
CA SER A 162 18.64 -5.29 22.33
C SER A 162 18.49 -5.14 23.85
N ASN A 163 17.29 -5.39 24.40
CA ASN A 163 16.96 -5.12 25.79
C ASN A 163 16.81 -6.38 26.67
N PHE A 164 17.26 -7.55 26.23
CA PHE A 164 17.23 -8.80 27.02
C PHE A 164 18.49 -9.00 27.88
N ASP A 165 18.38 -9.74 28.99
CA ASP A 165 19.48 -10.01 29.93
C ASP A 165 20.44 -11.12 29.45
N ILE A 166 21.07 -10.90 28.29
CA ILE A 166 22.11 -11.78 27.75
C ILE A 166 23.16 -10.95 27.03
N GLN A 167 24.38 -10.95 27.54
CA GLN A 167 25.46 -10.09 27.03
C GLN A 167 25.08 -8.59 26.92
N TRP A 168 24.05 -8.14 27.64
CA TRP A 168 23.51 -6.79 27.50
C TRP A 168 24.59 -5.73 27.77
N GLN A 169 25.44 -5.98 28.78
CA GLN A 169 26.55 -5.09 29.19
C GLN A 169 27.79 -5.18 28.28
N ALA A 170 27.81 -6.08 27.30
CA ALA A 170 28.97 -6.24 26.41
C ALA A 170 29.34 -4.90 25.74
N PRO A 171 30.64 -4.63 25.56
CA PRO A 171 31.09 -3.41 24.90
C PRO A 171 30.54 -3.35 23.49
N GLY A 172 29.98 -2.19 23.12
CA GLY A 172 29.39 -1.96 21.82
C GLY A 172 29.57 -0.52 21.38
N ASN A 173 29.06 -0.19 20.19
CA ASN A 173 29.08 1.17 19.67
C ASN A 173 28.31 2.13 20.62
N ASP A 174 28.83 3.35 20.81
CA ASP A 174 28.23 4.45 21.59
C ASP A 174 26.76 4.69 21.22
N ALA A 175 26.36 4.39 19.98
CA ALA A 175 24.97 4.46 19.54
C ALA A 175 24.00 3.66 20.42
N ARG A 176 24.41 2.52 20.99
CA ARG A 176 23.55 1.69 21.86
C ARG A 176 23.30 2.32 23.23
N MET A 177 24.15 3.25 23.64
CA MET A 177 24.05 3.95 24.93
C MET A 177 23.36 5.32 24.80
N ASN A 178 23.06 5.76 23.59
CA ASN A 178 22.47 7.07 23.31
C ASN A 178 20.95 6.97 23.08
N PRO A 179 20.09 7.51 23.97
CA PRO A 179 18.64 7.49 23.83
C PRO A 179 18.08 8.06 22.51
N ALA A 180 18.83 8.94 21.84
CA ALA A 180 18.44 9.51 20.55
C ALA A 180 18.59 8.55 19.37
N MET A 181 19.37 7.47 19.54
CA MET A 181 19.65 6.53 18.46
C MET A 181 18.57 5.46 18.33
N HIS A 182 18.42 4.93 17.12
CA HIS A 182 17.46 3.86 16.81
C HIS A 182 17.84 2.53 17.46
N SER A 183 19.13 2.30 17.73
CA SER A 183 19.69 1.10 18.35
C SER A 183 19.84 1.20 19.87
N TYR A 184 19.17 2.17 20.52
CA TYR A 184 19.33 2.41 21.94
C TYR A 184 18.81 1.21 22.75
N ARG A 185 19.68 0.55 23.51
CA ARG A 185 19.38 -0.73 24.19
C ARG A 185 18.61 -0.60 25.50
N GLY A 186 18.23 0.61 25.88
CA GLY A 186 17.62 0.93 27.16
C GLY A 186 18.62 1.19 28.30
N PRO A 187 18.13 1.58 29.48
CA PRO A 187 18.96 1.86 30.66
C PRO A 187 19.44 0.62 31.42
N ALA A 188 18.77 -0.53 31.29
CA ALA A 188 19.10 -1.80 31.93
C ALA A 188 18.49 -2.96 31.12
N PRO A 189 18.95 -4.22 31.27
CA PRO A 189 18.22 -5.35 30.70
C PRO A 189 16.81 -5.42 31.29
N PHE A 190 15.82 -5.73 30.44
CA PHE A 190 14.40 -5.74 30.76
C PHE A 190 13.88 -4.43 31.35
N SER A 191 14.46 -3.30 30.96
CA SER A 191 13.96 -1.98 31.37
C SER A 191 12.57 -1.67 30.80
N GLU A 192 12.22 -2.29 29.67
CA GLU A 192 10.96 -2.07 28.98
C GLU A 192 9.91 -3.11 29.39
N PRO A 193 8.64 -2.70 29.59
CA PRO A 193 7.58 -3.64 29.94
C PRO A 193 7.38 -4.72 28.87
N GLU A 194 7.60 -4.38 27.59
CA GLU A 194 7.50 -5.31 26.47
C GLU A 194 8.52 -6.45 26.58
N THR A 195 9.80 -6.14 26.75
CA THR A 195 10.86 -7.17 26.88
C THR A 195 10.74 -7.92 28.20
N ALA A 196 10.33 -7.26 29.29
CA ALA A 196 10.09 -7.92 30.56
C ALA A 196 8.98 -8.99 30.45
N ALA A 197 7.90 -8.69 29.71
CA ALA A 197 6.81 -9.64 29.46
C ALA A 197 7.27 -10.84 28.62
N ILE A 198 7.99 -10.62 27.52
CA ILE A 198 8.52 -11.70 26.68
C ILE A 198 9.55 -12.54 27.43
N GLY A 199 10.47 -11.91 28.16
CA GLY A 199 11.43 -12.62 28.99
C GLY A 199 10.77 -13.44 30.10
N ALA A 200 9.67 -12.96 30.69
CA ALA A 200 8.88 -13.73 31.66
C ALA A 200 8.20 -14.94 31.00
N LEU A 201 7.63 -14.78 29.80
CA LEU A 201 7.03 -15.87 29.04
C LEU A 201 8.04 -16.99 28.77
N GLN A 202 9.22 -16.64 28.28
CA GLN A 202 10.29 -17.60 27.99
C GLN A 202 10.75 -18.34 29.27
N ARG A 203 10.91 -17.64 30.40
CA ARG A 203 11.24 -18.25 31.70
C ARG A 203 10.14 -19.14 32.28
N GLN A 204 8.87 -18.88 31.95
CA GLN A 204 7.75 -19.73 32.36
C GLN A 204 7.63 -21.01 31.52
N HIS A 205 8.25 -21.03 30.34
CA HIS A 205 8.20 -22.13 29.40
C HIS A 205 9.58 -22.60 28.93
N PRO A 206 10.52 -22.92 29.85
CA PRO A 206 11.83 -23.47 29.46
C PRO A 206 11.69 -24.86 28.82
N ASP A 207 10.54 -25.52 28.99
CA ASP A 207 10.21 -26.80 28.37
C ASP A 207 9.66 -26.67 26.94
N ALA A 208 9.58 -25.45 26.39
CA ALA A 208 9.22 -25.26 24.99
C ALA A 208 10.23 -25.92 24.05
N LEU A 209 9.70 -26.54 22.98
CA LEU A 209 10.51 -27.22 21.99
C LEU A 209 11.14 -26.26 20.99
N LEU A 210 10.44 -25.17 20.70
CA LEU A 210 10.82 -24.18 19.72
C LEU A 210 10.32 -22.80 20.13
N HIS A 211 11.18 -21.80 19.99
CA HIS A 211 10.82 -20.38 19.98
C HIS A 211 11.21 -19.77 18.65
N VAL A 212 10.26 -19.11 17.98
CA VAL A 212 10.49 -18.39 16.73
C VAL A 212 10.22 -16.90 16.96
N ASP A 213 11.20 -16.08 16.62
CA ASP A 213 11.04 -14.63 16.53
C ASP A 213 10.95 -14.20 15.07
N LEU A 214 9.83 -13.60 14.66
CA LEU A 214 9.51 -13.24 13.27
C LEU A 214 9.90 -11.78 12.97
N HIS A 215 10.87 -11.61 12.07
CA HIS A 215 11.47 -10.33 11.66
C HIS A 215 11.37 -10.07 10.15
N GLY A 216 11.77 -8.87 9.73
CA GLY A 216 12.14 -8.55 8.34
C GLY A 216 13.36 -7.63 8.30
N PHE A 217 14.22 -7.66 7.29
CA PHE A 217 14.20 -8.38 6.02
C PHE A 217 15.54 -9.09 5.79
N GLY A 218 15.57 -10.11 4.93
CA GLY A 218 16.83 -10.63 4.40
C GLY A 218 16.86 -12.08 3.92
N GLN A 219 15.77 -12.84 4.05
CA GLN A 219 15.76 -14.28 3.76
C GLN A 219 16.75 -15.08 4.63
N TYR A 220 16.74 -14.81 5.93
CA TYR A 220 17.63 -15.48 6.88
C TYR A 220 16.85 -16.28 7.92
N ILE A 221 17.45 -17.37 8.39
CA ILE A 221 17.05 -18.06 9.61
C ILE A 221 18.24 -18.08 10.54
N PHE A 222 18.24 -17.19 11.53
CA PHE A 222 19.33 -17.11 12.50
C PHE A 222 19.13 -18.07 13.66
N VAL A 223 20.25 -18.62 14.11
CA VAL A 223 20.33 -19.42 15.34
C VAL A 223 21.33 -18.77 16.31
N PRO A 224 21.20 -19.01 17.63
CA PRO A 224 22.14 -18.47 18.62
C PRO A 224 23.57 -18.99 18.42
N TRP A 225 24.61 -18.22 18.79
CA TRP A 225 24.56 -16.90 19.42
C TRP A 225 24.69 -15.74 18.41
N ALA A 226 24.10 -14.58 18.73
CA ALA A 226 24.27 -13.36 17.93
C ALA A 226 25.49 -12.50 18.36
N TYR A 227 25.97 -12.67 19.58
CA TYR A 227 27.06 -11.85 20.15
C TYR A 227 28.48 -12.41 19.91
N THR A 228 28.61 -13.58 19.30
CA THR A 228 29.89 -14.27 19.10
C THR A 228 29.85 -15.12 17.83
N TYR A 229 31.03 -15.55 17.35
CA TYR A 229 31.16 -16.57 16.31
C TYR A 229 31.13 -18.00 16.88
N GLU A 230 31.21 -18.12 18.21
CA GLU A 230 31.12 -19.42 18.87
C GLU A 230 29.69 -19.97 18.80
N PRO A 231 29.50 -21.25 18.44
CA PRO A 231 28.16 -21.85 18.42
C PRO A 231 27.58 -21.98 19.84
N ALA A 232 26.25 -21.89 19.95
CA ALA A 232 25.55 -22.24 21.18
C ALA A 232 25.70 -23.74 21.53
N PRO A 233 25.55 -24.14 22.82
CA PRO A 233 25.69 -25.53 23.24
C PRO A 233 24.78 -26.52 22.48
N ASN A 234 23.62 -26.05 22.01
CA ASN A 234 22.64 -26.80 21.22
C ASN A 234 22.63 -26.41 19.72
N ALA A 235 23.67 -25.73 19.21
CA ALA A 235 23.68 -25.16 17.86
C ALA A 235 23.39 -26.19 16.76
N ASP A 236 23.83 -27.44 16.91
CA ASP A 236 23.51 -28.51 15.94
C ASP A 236 22.00 -28.78 15.85
N LEU A 237 21.32 -28.78 17.00
CA LEU A 237 19.86 -28.96 17.05
C LEU A 237 19.15 -27.72 16.50
N ALA A 238 19.56 -26.52 16.93
CA ALA A 238 18.97 -25.27 16.45
C ALA A 238 19.12 -25.15 14.93
N ARG A 239 20.30 -25.46 14.38
CA ARG A 239 20.58 -25.46 12.95
C ARG A 239 19.77 -26.53 12.22
N ALA A 240 19.66 -27.75 12.75
CA ALA A 240 18.83 -28.79 12.14
C ALA A 240 17.34 -28.40 12.07
N VAL A 241 16.83 -27.73 13.10
CA VAL A 241 15.46 -27.19 13.12
C VAL A 241 15.30 -26.05 12.12
N ALA A 242 16.27 -25.13 12.05
CA ALA A 242 16.28 -24.04 11.07
C ALA A 242 16.35 -24.56 9.62
N GLU A 243 17.18 -25.56 9.35
CA GLU A 243 17.29 -26.22 8.03
C GLU A 243 16.00 -26.94 7.62
N ALA A 244 15.28 -27.52 8.58
CA ALA A 244 13.95 -28.08 8.31
C ALA A 244 12.96 -26.98 7.90
N GLY A 245 13.01 -25.82 8.58
CA GLY A 245 12.25 -24.63 8.19
C GLY A 245 12.62 -24.12 6.79
N ARG A 246 13.91 -23.96 6.51
CA ARG A 246 14.44 -23.58 5.18
C ARG A 246 13.96 -24.54 4.09
N SER A 247 14.03 -25.84 4.34
CA SER A 247 13.60 -26.86 3.37
C SER A 247 12.11 -26.74 3.05
N ALA A 248 11.27 -26.53 4.06
CA ALA A 248 9.84 -26.31 3.88
C ALA A 248 9.54 -25.00 3.13
N LEU A 249 10.29 -23.93 3.40
CA LEU A 249 10.19 -22.67 2.66
C LEU A 249 10.57 -22.85 1.21
N MET A 250 11.71 -23.48 0.93
CA MET A 250 12.12 -23.77 -0.44
C MET A 250 11.09 -24.61 -1.19
N GLU A 251 10.52 -25.63 -0.54
CA GLU A 251 9.47 -26.46 -1.13
C GLU A 251 8.21 -25.63 -1.46
N TYR A 252 7.76 -24.79 -0.53
CA TYR A 252 6.51 -24.04 -0.65
C TYR A 252 6.63 -22.78 -1.52
N THR A 253 7.68 -21.98 -1.36
CA THR A 253 7.84 -20.66 -2.00
C THR A 253 8.88 -20.65 -3.11
N GLN A 254 9.71 -21.70 -3.25
CA GLN A 254 10.89 -21.71 -4.13
C GLN A 254 11.93 -20.63 -3.78
N GLN A 255 11.82 -20.01 -2.60
CA GLN A 255 12.80 -19.07 -2.08
C GLN A 255 13.77 -19.80 -1.15
N ASP A 256 15.06 -19.65 -1.42
CA ASP A 256 16.09 -20.14 -0.51
C ASP A 256 16.34 -19.11 0.60
N PHE A 257 16.57 -19.60 1.81
CA PHE A 257 16.88 -18.79 2.98
C PHE A 257 18.25 -19.20 3.52
N GLU A 258 19.07 -18.26 3.94
CA GLU A 258 20.37 -18.59 4.52
C GLU A 258 20.24 -18.90 6.02
N VAL A 259 20.74 -20.07 6.44
CA VAL A 259 20.72 -20.51 7.84
C VAL A 259 22.11 -20.28 8.46
N GLY A 260 22.20 -19.49 9.51
CA GLY A 260 23.50 -19.21 10.15
C GLY A 260 23.41 -18.48 11.48
N LEU A 261 24.57 -18.09 11.99
CA LEU A 261 24.64 -17.17 13.13
C LEU A 261 24.36 -15.76 12.63
N VAL A 262 23.82 -14.87 13.48
CA VAL A 262 23.69 -13.45 13.12
C VAL A 262 25.04 -12.86 12.74
N SER A 263 26.11 -13.28 13.43
CA SER A 263 27.48 -12.83 13.22
C SER A 263 28.09 -13.23 11.88
N ASP A 264 27.53 -14.23 11.19
CA ASP A 264 27.97 -14.62 9.85
C ASP A 264 27.62 -13.53 8.80
N PHE A 265 26.63 -12.69 9.08
CA PHE A 265 26.06 -11.72 8.12
C PHE A 265 26.05 -10.28 8.62
N PHE A 266 26.00 -10.08 9.95
CA PHE A 266 25.81 -8.78 10.57
C PHE A 266 26.80 -8.55 11.72
N PRO A 267 27.03 -7.28 12.13
CA PRO A 267 27.77 -6.99 13.36
C PRO A 267 27.13 -7.66 14.57
N PHE A 268 27.94 -7.99 15.57
CA PHE A 268 27.46 -8.60 16.81
C PHE A 268 26.31 -7.81 17.43
N LEU A 269 25.23 -8.53 17.71
CA LEU A 269 24.09 -8.04 18.46
C LEU A 269 24.18 -8.56 19.89
N TYR A 270 23.62 -7.81 20.83
CA TYR A 270 23.69 -8.16 22.25
C TYR A 270 22.38 -7.82 22.93
N GLY A 271 21.98 -8.62 23.91
CA GLY A 271 20.68 -8.49 24.56
C GLY A 271 19.52 -8.81 23.61
N THR A 272 19.71 -9.75 22.68
CA THR A 272 18.69 -10.15 21.70
C THR A 272 17.69 -11.13 22.31
N CYS A 273 16.48 -11.19 21.76
CA CYS A 273 15.49 -12.19 22.15
C CYS A 273 15.95 -13.62 21.80
N LEU A 274 16.57 -13.76 20.61
CA LEU A 274 17.14 -15.00 20.10
C LEU A 274 18.11 -15.65 21.09
N ASP A 275 19.09 -14.87 21.60
CA ASP A 275 20.08 -15.39 22.53
C ASP A 275 19.46 -15.65 23.91
N TYR A 276 18.55 -14.80 24.37
CA TYR A 276 17.97 -14.96 25.68
C TYR A 276 17.11 -16.23 25.77
N CYS A 277 16.41 -16.57 24.68
CA CYS A 277 15.69 -17.82 24.52
C CYS A 277 16.56 -19.06 24.82
N ASP A 278 17.77 -19.10 24.27
CA ASP A 278 18.69 -20.21 24.49
C ASP A 278 19.20 -20.24 25.92
N ALA A 279 19.54 -19.06 26.45
CA ALA A 279 20.04 -18.89 27.82
C ALA A 279 19.04 -19.35 28.90
N VAL A 280 17.73 -19.27 28.65
CA VAL A 280 16.71 -19.79 29.57
C VAL A 280 16.44 -21.29 29.42
N GLY A 281 17.03 -21.94 28.41
CA GLY A 281 16.98 -23.39 28.21
C GLY A 281 15.87 -23.89 27.28
N ILE A 282 15.25 -23.01 26.48
CA ILE A 282 14.32 -23.46 25.42
C ILE A 282 15.10 -24.31 24.41
N LYS A 283 14.49 -25.42 23.99
CA LYS A 283 15.22 -26.50 23.31
C LYS A 283 15.85 -26.08 21.96
N ALA A 284 15.15 -25.27 21.17
CA ALA A 284 15.64 -24.68 19.94
C ALA A 284 15.07 -23.26 19.80
N CYS A 285 15.92 -22.32 19.40
CA CYS A 285 15.57 -20.91 19.22
C CYS A 285 15.99 -20.49 17.82
N SER A 286 15.12 -19.75 17.12
CA SER A 286 15.42 -19.23 15.80
C SER A 286 14.80 -17.86 15.59
N GLU A 287 15.51 -16.99 14.87
CA GLU A 287 14.95 -15.76 14.32
C GLU A 287 14.72 -15.96 12.83
N TYR A 288 13.50 -15.71 12.38
CA TYR A 288 13.11 -15.82 10.98
C TYR A 288 12.98 -14.43 10.38
N SER A 289 13.87 -14.08 9.45
CA SER A 289 13.82 -12.81 8.73
C SER A 289 13.29 -13.03 7.33
N SER A 290 12.04 -12.62 7.13
CA SER A 290 11.33 -12.74 5.85
C SER A 290 12.08 -12.09 4.68
N ALA A 291 11.75 -12.49 3.45
CA ALA A 291 12.33 -11.88 2.27
C ALA A 291 12.05 -10.37 2.22
N ALA A 292 13.03 -9.58 1.78
CA ALA A 292 12.67 -8.32 1.14
C ALA A 292 11.81 -8.66 -0.08
N PHE A 293 10.84 -7.81 -0.41
CA PHE A 293 10.23 -7.86 -1.74
C PHE A 293 11.39 -7.84 -2.76
N ASP A 294 11.66 -8.98 -3.40
CA ASP A 294 12.85 -9.15 -4.19
C ASP A 294 12.70 -8.30 -5.46
N SER A 295 13.42 -7.19 -5.51
CA SER A 295 13.52 -6.38 -6.72
C SER A 295 14.22 -7.12 -7.87
N ARG A 296 14.75 -8.33 -7.66
CA ARG A 296 15.26 -9.24 -8.69
C ARG A 296 14.21 -10.18 -9.27
N CYS A 297 12.96 -10.16 -8.79
CA CYS A 297 11.80 -10.66 -9.54
C CYS A 297 11.46 -9.77 -10.76
N THR A 298 12.41 -8.98 -11.26
CA THR A 298 12.29 -8.09 -12.42
C THR A 298 13.07 -8.59 -13.63
N ASN A 299 13.75 -9.75 -13.57
CA ASN A 299 14.46 -10.25 -14.74
C ASN A 299 14.36 -11.76 -14.93
N THR A 300 13.64 -12.11 -15.99
CA THR A 300 13.69 -13.38 -16.73
C THR A 300 13.29 -14.62 -15.93
N ASN A 301 12.06 -15.07 -16.19
CA ASN A 301 11.33 -16.21 -15.63
C ASN A 301 10.49 -15.88 -14.38
N ILE A 302 9.25 -15.49 -14.70
CA ILE A 302 8.03 -15.60 -13.91
C ILE A 302 8.17 -16.57 -12.72
N PRO A 303 8.08 -16.08 -11.46
CA PRO A 303 7.50 -16.85 -10.37
C PRO A 303 6.01 -16.46 -10.36
N ARG A 304 5.07 -17.31 -10.79
CA ARG A 304 4.49 -18.40 -9.99
C ARG A 304 4.07 -18.03 -8.54
N CYS A 305 4.14 -16.75 -8.16
CA CYS A 305 3.60 -16.18 -6.92
C CYS A 305 2.18 -15.61 -7.10
N LEU A 306 1.62 -15.75 -8.31
CA LEU A 306 0.18 -15.70 -8.60
C LEU A 306 -0.37 -17.09 -8.96
N ASN A 307 0.30 -18.19 -8.56
CA ASN A 307 -0.24 -19.52 -8.82
C ASN A 307 -1.33 -19.90 -7.81
N GLU A 308 -2.55 -19.93 -8.35
CA GLU A 308 -3.62 -20.90 -8.11
C GLU A 308 -4.51 -20.79 -6.85
N THR A 309 -4.24 -19.90 -5.88
CA THR A 309 -5.15 -19.78 -4.71
C THR A 309 -5.50 -18.37 -4.22
N MET A 310 -4.92 -17.29 -4.75
CA MET A 310 -5.45 -15.93 -4.52
C MET A 310 -6.16 -15.45 -5.77
N SER A 311 -7.47 -15.21 -5.66
CA SER A 311 -8.21 -14.58 -6.74
C SER A 311 -7.68 -13.17 -6.93
N ILE A 312 -7.67 -12.65 -8.17
CA ILE A 312 -7.49 -11.21 -8.36
C ILE A 312 -8.51 -10.43 -7.52
N ASP A 313 -9.69 -11.03 -7.29
CA ASP A 313 -10.78 -10.48 -6.48
C ASP A 313 -10.38 -10.28 -5.00
N ASP A 314 -9.37 -10.99 -4.48
CA ASP A 314 -8.88 -10.88 -3.10
C ASP A 314 -7.85 -9.73 -2.93
N PHE A 315 -7.37 -9.15 -4.03
CA PHE A 315 -6.52 -7.96 -4.02
C PHE A 315 -7.35 -6.73 -4.38
N ASN A 316 -7.57 -5.84 -3.41
CA ASN A 316 -8.26 -4.58 -3.64
C ASN A 316 -7.25 -3.48 -4.00
N VAL A 317 -7.16 -3.18 -5.29
CA VAL A 317 -6.30 -2.12 -5.85
C VAL A 317 -6.61 -0.72 -5.33
N LEU A 318 -7.77 -0.52 -4.70
CA LEU A 318 -8.25 0.78 -4.26
C LEU A 318 -7.75 1.18 -2.87
N ASP A 319 -7.06 0.28 -2.16
CA ASP A 319 -6.55 0.53 -0.81
C ASP A 319 -5.16 1.19 -0.80
N PHE A 320 -4.51 1.26 -1.96
CA PHE A 320 -3.13 1.69 -2.09
C PHE A 320 -2.93 2.68 -3.23
N PHE A 321 -1.90 3.53 -3.10
CA PHE A 321 -1.27 4.13 -4.26
C PHE A 321 -0.32 3.10 -4.87
N LEU A 322 -0.72 2.43 -5.94
CA LEU A 322 0.09 1.42 -6.62
C LEU A 322 1.34 2.04 -7.27
N THR A 323 2.46 1.34 -7.24
CA THR A 323 3.61 1.60 -8.14
C THR A 323 3.20 1.40 -9.60
N TYR A 324 4.03 1.89 -10.53
CA TYR A 324 3.90 1.55 -11.96
C TYR A 324 3.88 0.03 -12.16
N GLU A 325 4.79 -0.69 -11.50
CA GLU A 325 4.93 -2.14 -11.66
C GLU A 325 3.70 -2.88 -11.12
N GLU A 326 3.24 -2.54 -9.91
CA GLU A 326 2.00 -3.12 -9.34
C GLU A 326 0.78 -2.84 -10.23
N THR A 327 0.71 -1.64 -10.83
CA THR A 327 -0.36 -1.30 -11.78
C THR A 327 -0.25 -2.13 -13.06
N HIS A 328 0.94 -2.25 -13.65
CA HIS A 328 1.18 -3.05 -14.86
C HIS A 328 0.84 -4.52 -14.64
N LEU A 329 1.27 -5.09 -13.50
CA LEU A 329 0.96 -6.47 -13.11
C LEU A 329 -0.54 -6.68 -12.92
N TRP A 330 -1.21 -5.74 -12.25
CA TRP A 330 -2.66 -5.81 -12.08
C TRP A 330 -3.40 -5.78 -13.42
N LEU A 331 -3.04 -4.85 -14.31
CA LEU A 331 -3.65 -4.75 -15.64
C LEU A 331 -3.43 -6.02 -16.48
N THR A 332 -2.22 -6.59 -16.41
CA THR A 332 -1.87 -7.83 -17.12
C THR A 332 -2.70 -9.00 -16.59
N ALA A 333 -2.73 -9.19 -15.27
CA ALA A 333 -3.50 -10.25 -14.64
C ALA A 333 -5.01 -10.11 -14.93
N LEU A 334 -5.53 -8.89 -14.97
CA LEU A 334 -6.93 -8.62 -15.27
C LEU A 334 -7.29 -9.03 -16.70
N ALA A 335 -6.44 -8.68 -17.68
CA ALA A 335 -6.62 -9.07 -19.07
C ALA A 335 -6.49 -10.58 -19.31
N GLU A 336 -5.59 -11.26 -18.57
CA GLU A 336 -5.42 -12.71 -18.65
C GLU A 336 -6.60 -13.49 -18.05
N GLN A 337 -7.15 -13.00 -16.92
CA GLN A 337 -8.23 -13.68 -16.20
C GLN A 337 -9.62 -13.35 -16.74
N ARG A 338 -9.80 -12.19 -17.37
CA ARG A 338 -11.07 -11.73 -17.95
C ARG A 338 -10.90 -11.36 -19.43
N PRO A 339 -10.39 -12.28 -20.29
CA PRO A 339 -10.08 -11.99 -21.69
C PRO A 339 -11.34 -11.72 -22.53
N ASP A 340 -12.51 -12.13 -22.05
CA ASP A 340 -13.82 -11.84 -22.64
C ASP A 340 -14.33 -10.42 -22.34
N GLN A 341 -13.79 -9.77 -21.30
CA GLN A 341 -14.23 -8.44 -20.86
C GLN A 341 -13.21 -7.35 -21.19
N CYS A 342 -11.92 -7.66 -21.13
CA CYS A 342 -10.87 -6.67 -21.35
C CYS A 342 -9.61 -7.20 -22.04
N HIS A 343 -8.88 -6.29 -22.68
CA HIS A 343 -7.59 -6.53 -23.31
C HIS A 343 -6.57 -5.46 -22.90
N LEU A 344 -5.34 -5.88 -22.64
CA LEU A 344 -4.22 -4.97 -22.37
C LEU A 344 -3.42 -4.72 -23.66
N GLN A 345 -3.26 -3.45 -24.01
CA GLN A 345 -2.48 -3.01 -25.17
C GLN A 345 -1.39 -2.02 -24.74
N THR A 346 -0.13 -2.28 -25.10
CA THR A 346 0.92 -1.26 -25.01
C THR A 346 0.77 -0.25 -26.14
N VAL A 347 0.57 1.02 -25.79
CA VAL A 347 0.34 2.13 -26.74
C VAL A 347 1.58 2.99 -26.97
N GLY A 348 2.63 2.79 -26.18
CA GLY A 348 3.90 3.49 -26.35
C GLY A 348 4.91 3.07 -25.28
N ARG A 349 6.07 3.74 -25.27
CA ARG A 349 7.08 3.60 -24.22
C ARG A 349 7.54 4.98 -23.77
N SER A 350 7.83 5.13 -22.49
CA SER A 350 8.33 6.38 -21.90
C SER A 350 9.81 6.61 -22.19
N VAL A 351 10.36 7.75 -21.75
CA VAL A 351 11.77 8.09 -21.96
C VAL A 351 12.73 7.13 -21.24
N GLU A 352 12.36 6.60 -20.08
CA GLU A 352 13.11 5.58 -19.34
C GLU A 352 12.67 4.15 -19.70
N ASP A 353 12.03 3.97 -20.86
CA ASP A 353 11.71 2.67 -21.48
C ASP A 353 10.65 1.82 -20.75
N ARG A 354 9.77 2.45 -19.97
CA ARG A 354 8.58 1.80 -19.38
C ARG A 354 7.43 1.78 -20.38
N GLU A 355 6.64 0.71 -20.37
CA GLU A 355 5.49 0.59 -21.24
C GLU A 355 4.37 1.54 -20.81
N ILE A 356 3.78 2.22 -21.79
CA ILE A 356 2.55 2.98 -21.58
C ILE A 356 1.41 2.06 -22.00
N ASN A 357 0.62 1.62 -21.03
CA ASN A 357 -0.38 0.58 -21.23
C ASN A 357 -1.80 1.15 -21.22
N ALA A 358 -2.61 0.66 -22.15
CA ALA A 358 -4.03 0.92 -22.25
C ALA A 358 -4.83 -0.35 -21.93
N LEU A 359 -5.79 -0.26 -21.01
CA LEU A 359 -6.76 -1.32 -20.77
C LEU A 359 -8.03 -1.02 -21.56
N ILE A 360 -8.41 -1.92 -22.45
CA ILE A 360 -9.61 -1.79 -23.28
C ILE A 360 -10.69 -2.71 -22.72
N VAL A 361 -11.81 -2.15 -22.28
CA VAL A 361 -12.96 -2.88 -21.71
C VAL A 361 -14.13 -2.84 -22.67
N ASN A 362 -14.89 -3.94 -22.78
CA ASN A 362 -15.99 -4.11 -23.73
C ASN A 362 -15.54 -3.87 -25.18
N TYR A 363 -14.44 -4.50 -25.58
CA TYR A 363 -13.71 -4.19 -26.82
C TYR A 363 -14.50 -4.44 -28.13
N GLU A 364 -15.66 -5.08 -28.07
CA GLU A 364 -16.55 -5.29 -29.22
C GLU A 364 -17.56 -4.15 -29.42
N GLN A 365 -17.70 -3.23 -28.47
CA GLN A 365 -18.69 -2.15 -28.55
C GLN A 365 -18.25 -1.05 -29.54
N PRO A 366 -19.17 -0.54 -30.38
CA PRO A 366 -18.81 0.43 -31.42
C PRO A 366 -18.63 1.87 -30.89
N ARG A 367 -19.24 2.21 -29.75
CA ARG A 367 -19.15 3.55 -29.14
C ARG A 367 -17.96 3.61 -28.21
N LYS A 368 -17.00 4.51 -28.45
CA LYS A 368 -15.75 4.55 -27.67
C LYS A 368 -15.71 5.71 -26.68
N VAL A 369 -15.22 5.44 -25.48
CA VAL A 369 -14.88 6.44 -24.46
C VAL A 369 -13.41 6.25 -24.08
N ILE A 370 -12.64 7.33 -24.12
CA ILE A 370 -11.22 7.33 -23.78
C ILE A 370 -11.03 8.05 -22.46
N VAL A 371 -10.32 7.45 -21.51
CA VAL A 371 -9.99 8.07 -20.22
C VAL A 371 -8.48 7.99 -20.01
N THR A 372 -7.84 9.14 -19.87
CA THR A 372 -6.40 9.25 -19.61
C THR A 372 -6.19 9.82 -18.22
N GLY A 373 -5.39 9.17 -17.38
CA GLY A 373 -5.01 9.69 -16.07
C GLY A 373 -3.58 10.20 -16.04
N ASN A 374 -3.20 11.00 -15.04
CA ASN A 374 -1.80 11.16 -14.61
C ASN A 374 -0.77 11.59 -15.68
N LEU A 375 -1.14 12.43 -16.65
CA LEU A 375 -0.15 13.12 -17.50
C LEU A 375 0.84 13.95 -16.64
N ARG A 376 0.37 14.48 -15.51
CA ARG A 376 1.21 15.10 -14.50
C ARG A 376 1.47 14.15 -13.34
N ALA A 377 2.74 13.82 -13.15
CA ALA A 377 3.18 12.73 -12.28
C ALA A 377 2.64 12.79 -10.84
N ARG A 378 2.68 13.95 -10.18
CA ARG A 378 2.24 14.13 -8.79
C ARG A 378 0.75 13.99 -8.56
N GLU A 379 -0.06 13.98 -9.61
CA GLU A 379 -1.53 14.00 -9.54
C GLU A 379 -2.05 12.57 -9.36
N TRP A 380 -1.73 12.00 -8.20
CA TRP A 380 -2.07 10.60 -7.89
C TRP A 380 -3.58 10.36 -7.85
N GLY A 381 -4.39 11.38 -7.56
CA GLY A 381 -5.85 11.27 -7.59
C GLY A 381 -6.40 10.99 -8.98
N ALA A 382 -5.81 11.59 -10.02
CA ALA A 382 -6.17 11.28 -11.39
C ALA A 382 -5.88 9.82 -11.74
N MET A 383 -4.70 9.31 -11.33
CA MET A 383 -4.31 7.91 -11.52
C MET A 383 -5.29 6.98 -10.80
N THR A 384 -5.50 7.16 -9.50
CA THR A 384 -6.32 6.25 -8.69
C THR A 384 -7.80 6.31 -9.06
N SER A 385 -8.34 7.47 -9.44
CA SER A 385 -9.73 7.56 -9.93
C SER A 385 -9.91 6.89 -11.29
N THR A 386 -8.89 6.92 -12.16
CA THR A 386 -8.92 6.17 -13.43
C THR A 386 -8.91 4.66 -13.18
N ILE A 387 -8.09 4.20 -12.22
CA ILE A 387 -8.07 2.79 -11.75
C ILE A 387 -9.40 2.40 -11.09
N TYR A 388 -10.02 3.28 -10.32
CA TYR A 388 -11.33 3.04 -9.71
C TYR A 388 -12.39 2.73 -10.76
N ILE A 389 -12.48 3.55 -11.81
CA ILE A 389 -13.45 3.32 -12.89
C ILE A 389 -13.20 1.97 -13.56
N MET A 390 -11.93 1.63 -13.86
CA MET A 390 -11.58 0.31 -14.40
C MET A 390 -12.02 -0.83 -13.48
N HIS A 391 -11.73 -0.72 -12.19
CA HIS A 391 -12.10 -1.71 -11.17
C HIS A 391 -13.62 -1.94 -11.15
N GLU A 392 -14.40 -0.86 -11.09
CA GLU A 392 -15.86 -0.94 -11.02
C GLU A 392 -16.49 -1.50 -12.29
N LEU A 393 -16.00 -1.11 -13.46
CA LEU A 393 -16.54 -1.59 -14.72
C LEU A 393 -16.25 -3.07 -15.00
N ILE A 394 -15.24 -3.64 -14.35
CA ILE A 394 -14.88 -5.06 -14.54
C ILE A 394 -15.46 -5.92 -13.42
N ARG A 395 -15.33 -5.50 -12.15
CA ARG A 395 -15.81 -6.30 -11.01
C ARG A 395 -17.29 -6.11 -10.72
N ASN A 396 -17.78 -4.88 -10.89
CA ASN A 396 -19.12 -4.47 -10.52
C ASN A 396 -19.95 -4.06 -11.75
N ALA A 397 -19.63 -4.62 -12.93
CA ALA A 397 -20.24 -4.27 -14.21
C ALA A 397 -21.78 -4.28 -14.19
N ALA A 398 -22.38 -5.20 -13.42
CA ALA A 398 -23.83 -5.33 -13.27
C ALA A 398 -24.49 -4.09 -12.64
N ASN A 399 -23.75 -3.31 -11.85
CA ASN A 399 -24.22 -2.05 -11.26
C ASN A 399 -24.23 -0.90 -12.28
N TYR A 400 -23.58 -1.09 -13.43
CA TYR A 400 -23.37 -0.06 -14.45
C TYR A 400 -23.82 -0.55 -15.85
N PRO A 401 -25.10 -0.95 -16.03
CA PRO A 401 -25.58 -1.51 -17.29
C PRO A 401 -25.44 -0.55 -18.48
N ASP A 402 -25.51 0.76 -18.23
CA ASP A 402 -25.28 1.79 -19.24
C ASP A 402 -23.83 1.83 -19.74
N ALA A 403 -22.86 1.45 -18.90
CA ALA A 403 -21.44 1.41 -19.28
C ALA A 403 -21.15 0.31 -20.30
N ALA A 404 -21.95 -0.76 -20.31
CA ALA A 404 -21.82 -1.87 -21.26
C ALA A 404 -22.08 -1.46 -22.73
N ARG A 405 -22.66 -0.27 -22.95
CA ARG A 405 -22.89 0.30 -24.30
C ARG A 405 -21.61 0.84 -24.94
N PHE A 406 -20.56 1.04 -24.15
CA PHE A 406 -19.32 1.68 -24.57
C PHE A 406 -18.15 0.72 -24.52
N GLN A 407 -17.25 0.85 -25.50
CA GLN A 407 -15.88 0.39 -25.44
C GLN A 407 -15.08 1.45 -24.68
N TRP A 408 -14.51 1.05 -23.55
CA TRP A 408 -13.72 1.94 -22.72
C TRP A 408 -12.23 1.73 -23.00
N ILE A 409 -11.49 2.82 -23.14
CA ILE A 409 -10.05 2.80 -23.41
C ILE A 409 -9.38 3.62 -22.31
N PHE A 410 -8.76 2.92 -21.36
CA PHE A 410 -8.15 3.54 -20.19
C PHE A 410 -6.64 3.59 -20.31
N VAL A 411 -6.03 4.76 -20.13
CA VAL A 411 -4.57 4.91 -20.00
C VAL A 411 -4.27 5.52 -18.62
N PRO A 412 -4.06 4.70 -17.56
CA PRO A 412 -3.99 5.21 -16.18
C PRO A 412 -2.69 5.95 -15.86
N ILE A 413 -1.57 5.53 -16.48
CA ILE A 413 -0.22 6.06 -16.20
C ILE A 413 0.54 6.31 -17.52
N PRO A 414 0.20 7.37 -18.27
CA PRO A 414 0.92 7.79 -19.47
C PRO A 414 2.28 8.42 -19.16
N ASN A 415 2.52 8.85 -17.91
CA ASN A 415 3.80 9.37 -17.43
C ASN A 415 4.43 8.44 -16.38
N PRO A 416 4.78 7.19 -16.73
CA PRO A 416 5.24 6.21 -15.75
C PRO A 416 6.56 6.61 -15.09
N ASP A 417 7.46 7.29 -15.82
CA ASP A 417 8.75 7.73 -15.29
C ASP A 417 8.59 8.86 -14.27
N GLY A 418 7.77 9.85 -14.60
CA GLY A 418 7.46 10.92 -13.68
C GLY A 418 6.75 10.38 -12.45
N TYR A 419 5.78 9.49 -12.63
CA TYR A 419 5.04 8.86 -11.53
C TYR A 419 5.99 8.13 -10.57
N GLU A 420 6.85 7.23 -11.06
CA GLU A 420 7.83 6.52 -10.22
C GLU A 420 8.80 7.48 -9.54
N TYR A 421 9.22 8.55 -10.22
CA TYR A 421 10.06 9.59 -9.61
C TYR A 421 9.36 10.27 -8.42
N THR A 422 8.03 10.43 -8.46
CA THR A 422 7.27 10.95 -7.31
C THR A 422 7.21 10.01 -6.12
N ARG A 423 7.28 8.71 -6.36
CA ARG A 423 7.30 7.70 -5.30
C ARG A 423 8.67 7.58 -4.64
N LEU A 424 9.72 7.62 -5.44
CA LEU A 424 11.08 7.27 -5.02
C LEU A 424 11.93 8.48 -4.61
N HIS A 425 11.65 9.66 -5.17
CA HIS A 425 12.57 10.80 -5.08
C HIS A 425 11.88 12.10 -4.67
N ASP A 426 10.92 12.59 -5.45
CA ASP A 426 10.27 13.89 -5.21
C ASP A 426 8.77 13.83 -5.45
N ARG A 427 8.00 13.73 -4.36
CA ARG A 427 6.54 13.65 -4.40
C ARG A 427 5.86 14.84 -5.12
N LYS A 428 6.54 15.98 -5.26
CA LYS A 428 6.01 17.19 -5.92
C LYS A 428 6.37 17.28 -7.40
N TRP A 429 7.11 16.30 -7.94
CA TRP A 429 7.49 16.26 -9.35
C TRP A 429 6.27 16.14 -10.25
N ALA A 430 6.18 16.96 -11.29
CA ALA A 430 5.01 16.99 -12.19
C ALA A 430 5.31 16.56 -13.62
N LYS A 431 6.55 16.77 -14.08
CA LYS A 431 6.98 16.55 -15.47
C LYS A 431 7.25 15.07 -15.76
N ASN A 432 7.59 14.71 -16.99
CA ASN A 432 8.24 13.42 -17.26
C ASN A 432 9.73 13.46 -16.84
N ARG A 433 10.54 12.53 -17.34
CA ARG A 433 11.97 12.36 -16.98
C ARG A 433 12.96 12.58 -18.12
N SER A 434 12.55 13.22 -19.22
CA SER A 434 13.46 13.52 -20.33
C SER A 434 14.64 14.39 -19.92
N ALA A 435 15.84 14.06 -20.40
CA ALA A 435 17.02 14.89 -20.16
C ALA A 435 16.94 16.19 -20.97
N GLN A 436 17.20 17.33 -20.32
CA GLN A 436 17.11 18.65 -20.93
C GLN A 436 18.43 19.43 -20.83
N PRO A 437 18.67 20.43 -21.72
CA PRO A 437 19.88 21.24 -21.69
C PRO A 437 20.13 21.88 -20.33
N GLY A 438 21.39 21.97 -19.91
CA GLY A 438 21.77 22.55 -18.61
C GLY A 438 21.64 21.59 -17.41
N GLY A 439 21.43 20.29 -17.66
CA GLY A 439 21.31 19.27 -16.60
C GLY A 439 19.93 19.24 -15.94
N PHE A 440 18.93 19.89 -16.54
CA PHE A 440 17.55 19.82 -16.09
C PHE A 440 16.86 18.57 -16.64
N PHE A 441 15.71 18.24 -16.06
CA PHE A 441 14.91 17.09 -16.47
C PHE A 441 13.45 17.48 -16.63
N GLY A 442 12.79 16.80 -17.57
CA GLY A 442 11.37 16.74 -17.75
C GLY A 442 10.76 17.88 -18.58
N VAL A 443 9.68 17.53 -19.25
CA VAL A 443 8.71 18.40 -19.93
C VAL A 443 7.35 18.25 -19.25
N ASP A 444 6.61 19.34 -19.16
CA ASP A 444 5.20 19.30 -18.76
C ASP A 444 4.39 18.73 -19.92
N LEU A 445 3.99 17.46 -19.78
CA LEU A 445 3.26 16.73 -20.83
C LEU A 445 1.93 17.42 -21.18
N THR A 446 1.32 18.16 -20.26
CA THR A 446 0.07 18.89 -20.50
C THR A 446 0.22 20.14 -21.37
N ARG A 447 1.46 20.48 -21.76
CA ARG A 447 1.81 21.63 -22.61
C ARG A 447 2.50 21.21 -23.91
N ASN A 448 2.56 19.92 -24.21
CA ASN A 448 3.41 19.38 -25.27
C ASN A 448 2.63 18.85 -26.49
N PHE A 449 1.34 19.18 -26.64
CA PHE A 449 0.52 18.78 -27.79
C PHE A 449 0.52 19.85 -28.89
N ASP A 450 0.30 19.47 -30.15
CA ASP A 450 0.36 20.39 -31.30
C ASP A 450 -0.96 21.13 -31.56
N VAL A 451 -1.41 21.92 -30.58
CA VAL A 451 -2.48 22.92 -30.76
C VAL A 451 -2.05 24.24 -30.17
N ASP A 452 -1.84 25.22 -31.06
CA ASP A 452 -1.29 26.54 -30.74
C ASP A 452 -0.04 26.49 -29.85
N TRP A 453 0.70 25.37 -29.91
CA TRP A 453 1.88 25.14 -29.09
C TRP A 453 2.87 26.29 -29.28
N ALA A 454 3.19 26.65 -30.53
CA ALA A 454 4.14 27.71 -30.86
C ALA A 454 3.59 29.14 -30.63
N ALA A 455 2.28 29.29 -30.39
CA ALA A 455 1.64 30.58 -30.16
C ALA A 455 1.94 31.13 -28.76
N ASP A 456 2.30 30.28 -27.79
CA ASP A 456 2.70 30.75 -26.46
C ASP A 456 3.97 31.63 -26.54
N LYS A 457 3.78 32.91 -26.19
CA LYS A 457 4.82 33.95 -26.10
C LYS A 457 5.04 34.45 -24.66
N SER A 458 4.52 33.73 -23.65
CA SER A 458 4.62 34.11 -22.24
C SER A 458 6.07 34.14 -21.72
N GLY A 459 6.96 33.32 -22.30
CA GLY A 459 8.32 33.13 -21.82
C GLY A 459 8.40 32.32 -20.50
N THR A 460 7.27 31.92 -19.93
CA THR A 460 7.20 31.19 -18.64
C THR A 460 7.19 29.67 -18.80
N THR A 461 7.13 29.19 -20.04
CA THR A 461 7.10 27.77 -20.42
C THR A 461 8.30 27.37 -21.29
N ASP A 462 9.23 28.29 -21.57
CA ASP A 462 10.29 28.13 -22.58
C ASP A 462 11.63 27.61 -22.05
N LYS A 463 11.78 27.52 -20.73
CA LYS A 463 13.06 27.18 -20.09
C LYS A 463 12.99 25.80 -19.44
N PRO A 464 13.97 24.92 -19.71
CA PRO A 464 14.02 23.57 -19.12
C PRO A 464 13.89 23.45 -17.59
N TYR A 465 14.28 24.48 -16.84
CA TYR A 465 14.17 24.52 -15.38
C TYR A 465 12.80 24.94 -14.86
N GLN A 466 11.92 25.41 -15.74
CA GLN A 466 10.55 25.78 -15.37
C GLN A 466 9.71 24.52 -15.18
N GLU A 467 8.79 24.58 -14.22
CA GLU A 467 7.84 23.52 -13.96
C GLU A 467 6.88 23.30 -15.13
N LEU A 468 6.49 24.38 -15.82
CA LEU A 468 5.61 24.38 -16.98
C LEU A 468 6.37 24.31 -18.32
N TYR A 469 7.59 23.77 -18.32
CA TYR A 469 8.40 23.71 -19.53
C TYR A 469 7.69 22.89 -20.61
N ARG A 470 7.32 23.53 -21.74
CA ARG A 470 6.49 22.94 -22.81
C ARG A 470 7.24 22.01 -23.77
N GLY A 471 8.54 21.82 -23.56
CA GLY A 471 9.42 21.03 -24.41
C GLY A 471 10.07 21.85 -25.54
N PRO A 472 10.96 21.24 -26.33
CA PRO A 472 11.65 21.90 -27.45
C PRO A 472 10.76 22.10 -28.70
N TYR A 473 9.74 21.26 -28.90
CA TYR A 473 8.73 21.32 -29.97
C TYR A 473 7.49 20.50 -29.55
N ALA A 474 6.34 20.70 -30.19
CA ALA A 474 5.15 19.90 -29.92
C ALA A 474 5.40 18.40 -30.21
N PHE A 475 4.93 17.51 -29.35
CA PHE A 475 5.16 16.06 -29.37
C PHE A 475 6.65 15.69 -29.34
N SER A 476 7.46 16.47 -28.61
CA SER A 476 8.86 16.11 -28.36
C SER A 476 9.01 14.92 -27.41
N GLU A 477 8.02 14.67 -26.58
CA GLU A 477 8.05 13.60 -25.59
C GLU A 477 7.35 12.33 -26.11
N PRO A 478 7.93 11.14 -25.92
CA PRO A 478 7.32 9.91 -26.38
C PRO A 478 5.99 9.62 -25.67
N GLU A 479 5.81 10.08 -24.43
CA GLU A 479 4.55 9.95 -23.69
C GLU A 479 3.39 10.72 -24.36
N THR A 480 3.63 11.96 -24.79
CA THR A 480 2.61 12.74 -25.53
C THR A 480 2.39 12.19 -26.93
N GLY A 481 3.43 11.62 -27.56
CA GLY A 481 3.32 10.87 -28.80
C GLY A 481 2.41 9.64 -28.69
N ALA A 482 2.51 8.89 -27.59
CA ALA A 482 1.64 7.73 -27.34
C ALA A 482 0.17 8.14 -27.20
N ILE A 483 -0.12 9.19 -26.43
CA ILE A 483 -1.49 9.71 -26.28
C ILE A 483 -2.03 10.28 -27.58
N ARG A 484 -1.20 11.01 -28.36
CA ARG A 484 -1.56 11.46 -29.71
C ARG A 484 -2.05 10.29 -30.57
N ASP A 485 -1.31 9.19 -30.57
CA ASP A 485 -1.62 8.03 -31.41
C ASP A 485 -2.91 7.33 -30.96
N VAL A 486 -3.17 7.24 -29.64
CA VAL A 486 -4.45 6.77 -29.09
C VAL A 486 -5.62 7.64 -29.55
N LEU A 487 -5.50 8.97 -29.41
CA LEU A 487 -6.57 9.89 -29.82
C LEU A 487 -6.85 9.82 -31.32
N MET A 488 -5.80 9.76 -32.15
CA MET A 488 -5.93 9.63 -33.61
C MET A 488 -6.53 8.29 -34.03
N GLN A 489 -6.12 7.19 -33.40
CA GLN A 489 -6.65 5.85 -33.67
C GLN A 489 -8.14 5.73 -33.31
N HIS A 490 -8.58 6.48 -32.30
CA HIS A 490 -9.94 6.47 -31.78
C HIS A 490 -10.65 7.81 -31.97
N ALA A 491 -10.38 8.49 -33.09
CA ALA A 491 -11.00 9.78 -33.42
C ALA A 491 -12.53 9.72 -33.52
N ASP A 492 -13.11 8.52 -33.66
CA ASP A 492 -14.54 8.25 -33.65
C ASP A 492 -15.15 8.11 -32.25
N ALA A 493 -14.37 8.31 -31.18
CA ALA A 493 -14.85 8.30 -29.81
C ALA A 493 -15.91 9.38 -29.54
N VAL A 494 -16.88 9.05 -28.69
CA VAL A 494 -17.91 10.01 -28.27
C VAL A 494 -17.41 10.94 -27.18
N LEU A 495 -16.44 10.50 -26.39
CA LEU A 495 -15.89 11.23 -25.26
C LEU A 495 -14.41 10.87 -25.04
N HIS A 496 -13.60 11.89 -24.80
CA HIS A 496 -12.31 11.77 -24.14
C HIS A 496 -12.32 12.56 -22.83
N VAL A 497 -11.82 11.94 -21.77
CA VAL A 497 -11.62 12.57 -20.46
C VAL A 497 -10.14 12.49 -20.08
N ASP A 498 -9.51 13.66 -19.95
CA ASP A 498 -8.18 13.84 -19.41
C ASP A 498 -8.30 14.17 -17.90
N MET A 499 -7.92 13.24 -17.04
CA MET A 499 -8.10 13.30 -15.59
C MET A 499 -6.91 13.99 -14.93
N HIS A 500 -7.18 14.99 -14.09
CA HIS A 500 -6.20 15.80 -13.37
C HIS A 500 -6.60 16.01 -11.91
N THR A 501 -5.66 16.51 -11.11
CA THR A 501 -5.97 17.13 -9.82
C THR A 501 -5.15 18.42 -9.67
N TYR A 502 -5.60 19.47 -9.00
CA TYR A 502 -6.82 19.62 -8.20
C TYR A 502 -7.54 20.91 -8.55
N GLY A 503 -8.82 21.00 -8.20
CA GLY A 503 -9.54 22.29 -8.31
C GLY A 503 -11.05 22.23 -8.46
N LEU A 504 -11.64 21.03 -8.52
CA LEU A 504 -13.08 20.83 -8.69
C LEU A 504 -13.61 21.52 -9.96
N ASN A 505 -12.99 21.24 -11.10
CA ASN A 505 -13.36 21.85 -12.39
C ASN A 505 -13.61 20.78 -13.45
N ILE A 506 -14.60 21.00 -14.30
CA ILE A 506 -14.82 20.25 -15.53
C ILE A 506 -14.64 21.22 -16.69
N ILE A 507 -13.55 21.04 -17.43
CA ILE A 507 -13.02 22.02 -18.36
C ILE A 507 -13.15 21.50 -19.79
N TYR A 508 -13.73 22.31 -20.67
CA TYR A 508 -13.83 21.99 -22.09
C TYR A 508 -13.01 22.96 -22.96
N PRO A 509 -12.69 22.59 -24.22
CA PRO A 509 -11.94 23.44 -25.13
C PRO A 509 -12.64 24.77 -25.45
N TRP A 510 -11.91 25.86 -25.69
CA TRP A 510 -10.45 25.91 -25.83
C TRP A 510 -9.73 26.34 -24.54
N SER A 511 -8.48 25.92 -24.41
CA SER A 511 -7.59 26.31 -23.31
C SER A 511 -6.68 27.48 -23.71
N HIS A 512 -6.33 27.59 -24.99
CA HIS A 512 -5.40 28.60 -25.52
C HIS A 512 -6.07 29.94 -25.89
N THR A 513 -7.40 30.00 -25.97
CA THR A 513 -8.16 31.19 -26.37
C THR A 513 -9.49 31.27 -25.63
N VAL A 514 -10.09 32.46 -25.58
CA VAL A 514 -11.47 32.69 -25.09
C VAL A 514 -12.52 32.57 -26.19
N GLU A 515 -12.11 32.36 -27.45
CA GLU A 515 -13.04 32.06 -28.53
C GLU A 515 -13.64 30.67 -28.32
N ASP A 516 -14.89 30.49 -28.75
CA ASP A 516 -15.58 29.22 -28.61
C ASP A 516 -15.07 28.19 -29.62
N ALA A 517 -14.90 26.94 -29.18
CA ALA A 517 -14.75 25.82 -30.09
C ALA A 517 -16.00 25.61 -30.95
N PRO A 518 -15.88 25.07 -32.18
CA PRO A 518 -17.04 24.81 -33.04
C PRO A 518 -18.12 23.95 -32.36
N ASN A 519 -17.74 23.05 -31.45
CA ASN A 519 -18.61 22.20 -30.64
C ASN A 519 -18.71 22.64 -29.17
N ALA A 520 -18.41 23.91 -28.83
CA ALA A 520 -18.41 24.40 -27.45
C ALA A 520 -19.73 24.14 -26.71
N GLU A 521 -20.86 24.32 -27.38
CA GLU A 521 -22.18 24.06 -26.79
C GLU A 521 -22.40 22.58 -26.43
N LEU A 522 -21.94 21.65 -27.28
CA LEU A 522 -21.98 20.23 -27.00
C LEU A 522 -21.07 19.90 -25.80
N ASN A 523 -19.82 20.38 -25.81
CA ASN A 523 -18.90 20.12 -24.71
C ASN A 523 -19.40 20.69 -23.39
N ARG A 524 -20.02 21.88 -23.41
CA ARG A 524 -20.60 22.51 -22.22
C ARG A 524 -21.73 21.65 -21.64
N GLN A 525 -22.66 21.18 -22.47
CA GLN A 525 -23.74 20.30 -22.01
C GLN A 525 -23.22 18.97 -21.45
N VAL A 526 -22.18 18.40 -22.07
CA VAL A 526 -21.52 17.19 -21.56
C VAL A 526 -20.88 17.49 -20.19
N ALA A 527 -20.09 18.56 -20.08
CA ALA A 527 -19.45 18.94 -18.82
C ALA A 527 -20.46 19.26 -17.70
N GLU A 528 -21.56 19.94 -18.01
CA GLU A 528 -22.66 20.21 -17.09
C GLU A 528 -23.30 18.92 -16.58
N ALA A 529 -23.54 17.93 -17.46
CA ALA A 529 -24.05 16.63 -17.03
C ALA A 529 -23.10 15.91 -16.04
N GLY A 530 -21.79 16.02 -16.26
CA GLY A 530 -20.79 15.52 -15.31
C GLY A 530 -20.85 16.22 -13.96
N ALA A 531 -20.93 17.55 -13.95
CA ALA A 531 -20.97 18.34 -12.71
C ALA A 531 -22.27 18.09 -11.92
N GLU A 532 -23.41 18.00 -12.61
CA GLU A 532 -24.70 17.65 -12.00
C GLU A 532 -24.68 16.25 -11.38
N ALA A 533 -24.04 15.29 -12.02
CA ALA A 533 -23.91 13.93 -11.50
C ALA A 533 -23.04 13.86 -10.23
N ILE A 534 -21.92 14.59 -10.19
CA ILE A 534 -21.11 14.69 -8.96
C ILE A 534 -21.92 15.34 -7.85
N LEU A 535 -22.59 16.47 -8.13
CA LEU A 535 -23.41 17.18 -7.15
C LEU A 535 -24.50 16.27 -6.57
N ALA A 536 -25.19 15.50 -7.42
CA ALA A 536 -26.21 14.56 -7.00
C ALA A 536 -25.64 13.39 -6.17
N HIS A 537 -24.40 12.99 -6.44
CA HIS A 537 -23.76 11.87 -5.76
C HIS A 537 -23.12 12.24 -4.41
N SER A 538 -22.24 13.25 -4.39
CA SER A 538 -21.43 13.61 -3.21
C SER A 538 -21.79 14.97 -2.59
N GLY A 539 -22.67 15.75 -3.22
CA GLY A 539 -22.98 17.11 -2.79
C GLY A 539 -21.88 18.13 -3.08
N VAL A 540 -20.83 17.75 -3.82
CA VAL A 540 -19.71 18.64 -4.17
C VAL A 540 -19.99 19.37 -5.47
N GLU A 541 -19.88 20.70 -5.45
CA GLU A 541 -20.03 21.54 -6.64
C GLU A 541 -18.72 21.63 -7.44
N TYR A 542 -18.78 21.24 -8.71
CA TYR A 542 -17.69 21.42 -9.67
C TYR A 542 -18.01 22.60 -10.60
N ARG A 543 -16.99 23.40 -10.93
CA ARG A 543 -17.13 24.52 -11.86
C ARG A 543 -16.96 24.04 -13.31
N VAL A 544 -17.84 24.50 -14.19
CA VAL A 544 -17.80 24.17 -15.61
C VAL A 544 -17.39 25.39 -16.42
N GLY A 545 -16.48 25.24 -17.39
CA GLY A 545 -16.06 26.33 -18.26
C GLY A 545 -14.86 25.99 -19.15
N THR A 546 -14.37 26.96 -19.90
CA THR A 546 -13.10 26.82 -20.62
C THR A 546 -11.91 27.14 -19.71
N TYR A 547 -10.73 26.57 -19.98
CA TYR A 547 -9.56 26.83 -19.13
C TYR A 547 -9.19 28.32 -19.17
N ALA A 548 -9.24 28.93 -20.36
CA ALA A 548 -8.99 30.35 -20.55
C ALA A 548 -10.01 31.25 -19.83
N GLY A 549 -11.29 30.83 -19.77
CA GLY A 549 -12.36 31.57 -19.09
C GLY A 549 -12.30 31.46 -17.57
N LEU A 550 -11.85 30.33 -17.03
CA LEU A 550 -11.75 30.09 -15.58
C LEU A 550 -10.41 30.55 -14.99
N PHE A 551 -9.34 30.53 -15.78
CA PHE A 551 -7.97 30.71 -15.31
C PHE A 551 -7.15 31.66 -16.19
N TYR A 552 -6.26 31.10 -17.01
CA TYR A 552 -5.30 31.80 -17.87
C TYR A 552 -5.07 30.96 -19.12
N TYR A 553 -4.51 31.56 -20.17
CA TYR A 553 -4.27 30.83 -21.42
C TYR A 553 -3.28 29.68 -21.24
N MET A 554 -3.66 28.50 -21.72
CA MET A 554 -2.89 27.28 -21.65
C MET A 554 -2.76 26.70 -23.06
N TYR A 555 -1.53 26.59 -23.55
CA TYR A 555 -1.22 26.19 -24.93
C TYR A 555 -0.71 24.75 -24.98
N GLY A 556 -0.95 24.07 -26.10
CA GLY A 556 -0.47 22.72 -26.35
C GLY A 556 -1.06 21.66 -25.41
N THR A 557 -2.36 21.75 -25.12
CA THR A 557 -3.05 20.85 -24.19
C THR A 557 -3.58 19.59 -24.89
N CYS A 558 -3.67 18.50 -24.14
CA CYS A 558 -4.31 17.26 -24.60
C CYS A 558 -5.79 17.50 -24.95
N ASN A 559 -6.50 18.27 -24.12
CA ASN A 559 -7.91 18.60 -24.30
C ASN A 559 -8.18 19.37 -25.61
N ASP A 560 -7.35 20.37 -25.92
CA ASP A 560 -7.47 21.13 -27.17
C ASP A 560 -7.09 20.23 -28.36
N TYR A 561 -6.04 19.42 -28.25
CA TYR A 561 -5.65 18.48 -29.30
C TYR A 561 -6.72 17.43 -29.60
N CYS A 562 -7.36 16.88 -28.58
CA CYS A 562 -8.52 16.00 -28.74
C CYS A 562 -9.60 16.62 -29.65
N ASN A 563 -9.88 17.91 -29.47
CA ASN A 563 -10.88 18.63 -30.26
C ASN A 563 -10.45 18.79 -31.72
N THR A 564 -9.16 19.06 -31.97
CA THR A 564 -8.62 19.18 -33.35
C THR A 564 -8.55 17.84 -34.07
N VAL A 565 -8.37 16.73 -33.35
CA VAL A 565 -8.49 15.35 -33.88
C VAL A 565 -9.93 15.06 -34.35
N GLY A 566 -10.92 15.73 -33.77
CA GLY A 566 -12.33 15.57 -34.13
C GLY A 566 -13.09 14.57 -33.26
N ILE A 567 -12.57 14.22 -32.08
CA ILE A 567 -13.33 13.48 -31.07
C ILE A 567 -14.53 14.34 -30.66
N LYS A 568 -15.70 13.70 -30.52
CA LYS A 568 -16.98 14.40 -30.41
C LYS A 568 -17.06 15.35 -29.21
N SER A 569 -16.61 14.89 -28.05
CA SER A 569 -16.52 15.67 -26.82
C SER A 569 -15.18 15.45 -26.13
N CYS A 570 -14.53 16.52 -25.69
CA CYS A 570 -13.22 16.49 -25.02
C CYS A 570 -13.32 17.24 -23.69
N ILE A 571 -12.93 16.57 -22.61
CA ILE A 571 -13.07 17.07 -21.25
C ILE A 571 -11.75 16.93 -20.50
N PHE A 572 -11.39 17.97 -19.75
CA PHE A 572 -10.33 17.97 -18.76
C PHE A 572 -10.99 18.04 -17.37
N LEU A 573 -10.78 17.03 -16.52
CA LEU A 573 -11.46 16.89 -15.23
C LEU A 573 -10.49 17.06 -14.06
N ASP A 574 -10.57 18.18 -13.35
CA ASP A 574 -9.83 18.45 -12.11
C ASP A 574 -10.58 17.92 -10.89
N LEU A 575 -10.22 16.75 -10.41
CA LEU A 575 -10.78 16.16 -9.20
C LEU A 575 -10.15 16.74 -7.92
N THR A 576 -10.78 16.46 -6.79
CA THR A 576 -10.30 16.77 -5.43
C THR A 576 -10.30 18.26 -5.08
N PRO A 577 -10.66 18.60 -3.82
CA PRO A 577 -10.82 20.00 -3.41
C PRO A 577 -9.49 20.74 -3.23
N LYS A 578 -8.42 20.01 -2.88
CA LYS A 578 -7.13 20.63 -2.54
C LYS A 578 -5.97 19.66 -2.65
N GLY A 579 -4.86 20.19 -3.17
CA GLY A 579 -3.55 19.58 -3.08
C GLY A 579 -3.37 18.33 -3.94
N PHE A 580 -2.15 17.81 -3.92
CA PHE A 580 -1.77 16.64 -4.69
C PHE A 580 -1.57 15.39 -3.83
N SER A 581 -1.68 15.53 -2.50
CA SER A 581 -1.47 14.47 -1.51
C SER A 581 -2.72 14.31 -0.66
N PHE A 582 -3.21 13.09 -0.57
CA PHE A 582 -4.33 12.69 0.27
C PHE A 582 -4.08 11.26 0.79
N SER A 583 -4.79 10.89 1.85
CA SER A 583 -4.71 9.57 2.46
C SER A 583 -5.52 8.54 1.67
N THR A 584 -5.14 7.26 1.73
CA THR A 584 -5.72 6.22 0.86
C THR A 584 -7.23 6.01 1.07
N ASP A 585 -7.77 6.35 2.23
CA ASP A 585 -9.22 6.35 2.51
C ASP A 585 -10.04 7.26 1.59
N LEU A 586 -9.41 8.25 0.95
CA LEU A 586 -10.08 9.14 -0.01
C LEU A 586 -9.98 8.66 -1.46
N ILE A 587 -9.28 7.54 -1.76
CA ILE A 587 -9.23 6.95 -3.11
C ILE A 587 -10.63 6.58 -3.60
N ILE A 588 -11.40 5.85 -2.77
CA ILE A 588 -12.75 5.41 -3.12
C ILE A 588 -13.71 6.60 -3.28
N PRO A 589 -13.82 7.54 -2.32
CA PRO A 589 -14.66 8.73 -2.50
C PRO A 589 -14.36 9.52 -3.78
N TYR A 590 -13.10 9.78 -4.09
CA TYR A 590 -12.73 10.49 -5.33
C TYR A 590 -12.93 9.65 -6.60
N GLY A 591 -12.80 8.33 -6.49
CA GLY A 591 -13.15 7.39 -7.54
C GLY A 591 -14.65 7.40 -7.84
N GLN A 592 -15.48 7.45 -6.81
CA GLN A 592 -16.95 7.51 -6.95
C GLN A 592 -17.42 8.81 -7.62
N GLU A 593 -16.84 9.96 -7.24
CA GLU A 593 -17.10 11.23 -7.93
C GLU A 593 -16.70 11.16 -9.41
N ALA A 594 -15.51 10.63 -9.69
CA ALA A 594 -15.02 10.45 -11.05
C ALA A 594 -15.94 9.54 -11.88
N MET A 595 -16.35 8.41 -11.31
CA MET A 595 -17.26 7.45 -11.94
C MET A 595 -18.61 8.10 -12.27
N ALA A 596 -19.21 8.82 -11.31
CA ALA A 596 -20.47 9.53 -11.52
C ALA A 596 -20.36 10.53 -12.69
N ALA A 597 -19.29 11.34 -12.71
CA ALA A 597 -19.05 12.34 -13.74
C ALA A 597 -18.86 11.69 -15.11
N VAL A 598 -17.91 10.76 -15.22
CA VAL A 598 -17.51 10.16 -16.50
C VAL A 598 -18.67 9.38 -17.13
N MET A 599 -19.46 8.67 -16.32
CA MET A 599 -20.66 7.98 -16.81
C MET A 599 -21.72 8.92 -17.36
N ALA A 600 -22.04 10.00 -16.63
CA ALA A 600 -23.03 10.98 -17.08
C ALA A 600 -22.55 11.71 -18.35
N MET A 601 -21.27 12.05 -18.42
CA MET A 601 -20.66 12.66 -19.60
C MET A 601 -20.72 11.74 -20.83
N ALA A 602 -20.39 10.45 -20.66
CA ALA A 602 -20.40 9.48 -21.75
C ALA A 602 -21.81 9.30 -22.34
N LEU A 603 -22.81 9.18 -21.46
CA LEU A 603 -24.22 9.08 -21.87
C LEU A 603 -24.70 10.35 -22.57
N LYS A 604 -24.35 11.53 -22.02
CA LYS A 604 -24.75 12.80 -22.63
C LYS A 604 -24.10 13.00 -24.01
N ALA A 605 -22.84 12.62 -24.15
CA ALA A 605 -22.12 12.71 -25.42
C ALA A 605 -22.65 11.73 -26.47
N ASP A 606 -23.16 10.55 -26.08
CA ASP A 606 -23.82 9.61 -27.02
C ASP A 606 -25.22 10.07 -27.44
N GLU A 607 -25.95 10.75 -26.54
CA GLU A 607 -27.30 11.28 -26.79
C GLU A 607 -27.33 12.40 -27.86
N LEU A 608 -26.43 13.38 -27.73
CA LEU A 608 -26.33 14.55 -28.61
C LEU A 608 -25.82 14.19 -30.00
#